data_AF-A0A965QU27-F1
#
_entry.id   AF-A0A965QU27-F1
#
_cell.length_a   1.000
_cell.length_b   1.000
_cell.length_c   1.000
_cell.angle_alpha   90.00
_cell.angle_beta   90.00
_cell.angle_gamma   90.00
#
_symmetry.space_group_name_H-M   'P 1'
#
loop_
_entity.id
_entity.type
_entity.pdbx_description
1 polymer ?
#
loop_
_entity_poly.entity_id
_entity_poly.type
_entity_poly.pdbx_seq_one_letter_code
_entity_poly.pdbx_strand_id
1 'polypeptide(L)'
;MNAPDTSGGKDLAQIHYADGDFTVVRTGRFVLCAVSGVKIPLEALRYWSPDLQEAYAGPGEALARWRERAGTTPGLRVGVVHATTTAQATAPERSIPADLVPELLQPLPGVQWISLQWHGPQPATAASLPHHVADWGAALGDMHDTAAAMRACDLVVTIDTAAAHVAGATGCPGRLLLPFSPDWRWMLGRDDSPWYPSLRLVRQPQPGDWRTVFTKVRDELAAIATGGAPRPVALPLSPQPALPDGVGDAVEAGLRDGRARDPATAVPLRRLAALARERGHCHDAAELLTAANALSPGDPDLSSDLAVACLETGQPDRALVILARIVQARPDHLLARVNLGRALLTVGRAAEARDCLARAVAMAPHDQLVRESHAAAAQAARR
;
A
#
# COMPACT_ATOMS: atom_id res chain seq x y z
N MET A 1 -15.15 28.84 -52.85
CA MET A 1 -13.77 28.42 -52.52
C MET A 1 -13.41 29.06 -51.20
N ASN A 2 -13.57 28.34 -50.10
CA ASN A 2 -13.17 28.84 -48.78
C ASN A 2 -11.65 28.81 -48.71
N ALA A 3 -11.06 29.96 -48.40
CA ALA A 3 -9.64 30.11 -48.18
C ALA A 3 -9.17 29.16 -47.04
N PRO A 4 -7.97 28.56 -47.14
CA PRO A 4 -7.43 27.79 -46.05
C PRO A 4 -7.18 28.72 -44.85
N ASP A 5 -7.75 28.34 -43.71
CA ASP A 5 -7.54 29.00 -42.42
C ASP A 5 -6.05 28.96 -42.04
N THR A 6 -5.35 30.07 -42.26
CA THR A 6 -3.94 30.27 -41.91
C THR A 6 -3.75 30.77 -40.47
N SER A 7 -4.80 30.78 -39.64
CA SER A 7 -4.73 31.25 -38.25
C SER A 7 -4.26 30.18 -37.24
N GLY A 8 -4.15 28.91 -37.65
CA GLY A 8 -3.91 27.77 -36.76
C GLY A 8 -2.66 27.85 -35.87
N GLY A 9 -1.68 28.68 -36.21
CA GLY A 9 -0.46 28.87 -35.41
C GLY A 9 -0.56 29.88 -34.26
N LYS A 10 -1.52 30.82 -34.29
CA LYS A 10 -1.62 31.88 -33.26
C LYS A 10 -2.29 31.42 -31.96
N ASP A 11 -3.18 30.44 -32.05
CA ASP A 11 -3.87 29.86 -30.90
C ASP A 11 -3.18 28.59 -30.36
N LEU A 12 -2.09 28.14 -30.99
CA LEU A 12 -1.32 26.98 -30.55
C LEU A 12 -0.33 27.37 -29.43
N ALA A 13 -0.63 26.87 -28.23
CA ALA A 13 0.24 27.03 -27.08
C ALA A 13 1.51 26.20 -27.24
N GLN A 14 2.63 26.72 -26.72
CA GLN A 14 3.86 25.95 -26.55
C GLN A 14 4.04 25.69 -25.07
N ILE A 15 4.11 24.41 -24.70
CA ILE A 15 4.16 23.95 -23.31
C ILE A 15 5.47 23.23 -23.07
N HIS A 16 6.05 23.45 -21.90
CA HIS A 16 7.06 22.58 -21.32
C HIS A 16 6.39 21.70 -20.26
N TYR A 17 6.40 20.40 -20.50
CA TYR A 17 5.75 19.43 -19.64
C TYR A 17 6.70 18.95 -18.55
N ALA A 18 6.26 18.97 -17.29
CA ALA A 18 7.02 18.50 -16.14
C ALA A 18 6.23 17.42 -15.38
N ASP A 19 6.84 16.86 -14.35
CA ASP A 19 6.19 15.87 -13.49
C ASP A 19 5.08 16.52 -12.68
N GLY A 20 3.83 16.19 -13.01
CA GLY A 20 2.63 16.65 -12.29
C GLY A 20 2.18 18.09 -12.58
N ASP A 21 2.94 18.87 -13.35
CA ASP A 21 2.54 20.20 -13.82
C ASP A 21 3.15 20.53 -15.19
N PHE A 22 2.81 21.68 -15.78
CA PHE A 22 3.39 22.16 -17.01
C PHE A 22 3.53 23.68 -17.03
N THR A 23 4.51 24.18 -17.78
CA THR A 23 4.73 25.62 -17.95
C THR A 23 4.36 26.06 -19.35
N VAL A 24 3.58 27.12 -19.46
CA VAL A 24 3.26 27.75 -20.75
C VAL A 24 4.45 28.60 -21.20
N VAL A 25 5.21 28.11 -22.18
CA VAL A 25 6.34 28.81 -22.79
C VAL A 25 5.85 29.89 -23.76
N ARG A 26 4.81 29.57 -24.54
CA ARG A 26 4.12 30.52 -25.42
C ARG A 26 2.62 30.41 -25.23
N THR A 27 1.98 31.54 -24.99
CA THR A 27 0.52 31.61 -24.78
C THR A 27 -0.23 31.15 -26.04
N GLY A 28 -1.32 30.44 -25.79
CA GLY A 28 -2.25 29.90 -26.79
C GLY A 28 -3.46 29.31 -26.08
N ARG A 29 -4.45 28.83 -26.83
CA ARG A 29 -5.71 28.28 -26.30
C ARG A 29 -5.72 26.76 -26.23
N PHE A 30 -4.93 26.10 -27.08
CA PHE A 30 -4.88 24.64 -27.17
C PHE A 30 -3.47 24.13 -27.48
N VAL A 31 -3.24 22.85 -27.20
CA VAL A 31 -2.11 22.05 -27.72
C VAL A 31 -2.63 20.98 -28.68
N LEU A 32 -1.75 20.36 -29.45
CA LEU A 32 -2.12 19.22 -30.31
C LEU A 32 -1.78 17.91 -29.62
N CYS A 33 -2.69 16.95 -29.70
CA CYS A 33 -2.40 15.59 -29.31
C CYS A 33 -1.32 15.01 -30.22
N ALA A 34 -0.24 14.47 -29.64
CA ALA A 34 0.87 13.91 -30.40
C ALA A 34 0.49 12.64 -31.18
N VAL A 35 -0.54 11.91 -30.72
CA VAL A 35 -0.99 10.66 -31.35
C VAL A 35 -2.09 10.91 -32.37
N SER A 36 -3.16 11.61 -31.99
CA SER A 36 -4.35 11.77 -32.84
C SER A 36 -4.39 13.09 -33.62
N GLY A 37 -3.52 14.06 -33.30
CA GLY A 37 -3.54 15.40 -33.89
C GLY A 37 -4.71 16.28 -33.45
N VAL A 38 -5.58 15.80 -32.57
CA VAL A 38 -6.75 16.55 -32.07
C VAL A 38 -6.30 17.74 -31.23
N LYS A 39 -7.03 18.86 -31.33
CA LYS A 39 -6.81 20.06 -30.50
C LYS A 39 -7.32 19.81 -29.08
N ILE A 40 -6.45 20.00 -28.09
CA ILE A 40 -6.74 19.85 -26.66
C ILE A 40 -6.75 21.25 -26.03
N PRO A 41 -7.90 21.76 -25.56
CA PRO A 41 -7.94 23.01 -24.79
C PRO A 41 -7.02 22.93 -23.58
N LEU A 42 -6.25 23.98 -23.28
CA LEU A 42 -5.29 23.95 -22.15
C LEU A 42 -5.97 23.64 -20.82
N GLU A 43 -7.18 24.16 -20.60
CA GLU A 43 -7.99 23.90 -19.41
C GLU A 43 -8.44 22.44 -19.27
N ALA A 44 -8.46 21.69 -20.37
CA ALA A 44 -8.83 20.28 -20.44
C ALA A 44 -7.62 19.33 -20.54
N LEU A 45 -6.40 19.86 -20.62
CA LEU A 45 -5.18 19.06 -20.68
C LEU A 45 -4.99 18.30 -19.36
N ARG A 46 -4.99 16.98 -19.42
CA ARG A 46 -4.84 16.08 -18.26
C ARG A 46 -3.80 14.97 -18.45
N TYR A 47 -3.37 14.72 -19.69
CA TYR A 47 -2.48 13.63 -20.04
C TYR A 47 -1.33 14.18 -20.89
N TRP A 48 -0.09 13.97 -20.43
CA TRP A 48 1.12 14.37 -21.16
C TRP A 48 2.31 13.52 -20.75
N SER A 49 3.37 13.54 -21.56
CA SER A 49 4.65 12.90 -21.25
C SER A 49 5.72 13.98 -21.05
N PRO A 50 6.31 14.09 -19.84
CA PRO A 50 7.48 14.94 -19.60
C PRO A 50 8.68 14.50 -20.45
N ASP A 51 8.95 13.20 -20.58
CA ASP A 51 10.08 12.69 -21.35
C ASP A 51 10.00 13.03 -22.85
N LEU A 52 8.83 12.81 -23.46
CA LEU A 52 8.62 13.04 -24.89
C LEU A 52 8.23 14.48 -25.21
N GLN A 53 7.87 15.27 -24.19
CA GLN A 53 7.28 16.60 -24.33
C GLN A 53 6.02 16.58 -25.22
N GLU A 54 5.15 15.59 -25.00
CA GLU A 54 3.95 15.34 -25.80
C GLU A 54 2.67 15.48 -24.96
N ALA A 55 1.58 15.98 -25.56
CA ALA A 55 0.24 15.97 -24.96
C ALA A 55 -0.66 14.87 -25.56
N TYR A 56 -1.58 14.35 -24.75
CA TYR A 56 -2.54 13.31 -25.14
C TYR A 56 -3.98 13.77 -24.90
N ALA A 57 -4.86 13.51 -25.87
CA ALA A 57 -6.26 13.94 -25.81
C ALA A 57 -7.03 13.19 -24.72
N GLY A 58 -6.62 11.97 -24.42
CA GLY A 58 -7.20 11.16 -23.36
C GLY A 58 -6.35 9.93 -23.05
N PRO A 59 -6.89 9.03 -22.21
CA PRO A 59 -6.18 7.82 -21.79
C PRO A 59 -5.95 6.83 -22.94
N GLY A 60 -6.77 6.88 -23.99
CA GLY A 60 -6.60 6.03 -25.18
C GLY A 60 -5.33 6.35 -25.97
N GLU A 61 -5.06 7.64 -26.19
CA GLU A 61 -3.86 8.12 -26.87
C GLU A 61 -2.61 7.92 -26.01
N ALA A 62 -2.69 8.17 -24.70
CA ALA A 62 -1.60 7.85 -23.78
C ALA A 62 -1.24 6.36 -23.84
N LEU A 63 -2.25 5.47 -23.81
CA LEU A 63 -2.05 4.03 -23.97
C LEU A 63 -1.45 3.65 -25.33
N ALA A 64 -1.84 4.35 -26.42
CA ALA A 64 -1.27 4.10 -27.74
C ALA A 64 0.25 4.34 -27.75
N ARG A 65 0.74 5.41 -27.12
CA ARG A 65 2.19 5.64 -26.99
C ARG A 65 2.90 4.55 -26.20
N TRP A 66 2.34 4.08 -25.10
CA TRP A 66 2.92 2.96 -24.34
C TRP A 66 2.97 1.66 -25.17
N ARG A 67 1.97 1.41 -26.01
CA ARG A 67 1.97 0.27 -26.93
C ARG A 67 3.01 0.40 -28.04
N GLU A 68 3.22 1.61 -28.57
CA GLU A 68 4.30 1.87 -29.52
C GLU A 68 5.68 1.67 -28.88
N ARG A 69 5.87 2.13 -27.63
CA ARG A 69 7.10 1.89 -26.85
C ARG A 69 7.36 0.40 -26.62
N ALA A 70 6.31 -0.39 -26.43
CA ALA A 70 6.41 -1.85 -26.35
C ALA A 70 6.87 -2.52 -27.65
N GLY A 71 6.79 -1.80 -28.77
CA GLY A 71 7.15 -2.30 -30.08
C GLY A 71 6.26 -3.46 -30.54
N THR A 72 6.74 -4.19 -31.53
CA THR A 72 6.03 -5.33 -32.16
C THR A 72 6.68 -6.67 -31.85
N THR A 73 7.60 -6.71 -30.87
CA THR A 73 8.28 -7.95 -30.49
C THR A 73 7.25 -9.00 -30.05
N PRO A 74 7.26 -10.21 -30.61
CA PRO A 74 6.35 -11.28 -30.22
C PRO A 74 6.63 -11.81 -28.81
N GLY A 75 5.58 -12.11 -28.05
CA GLY A 75 5.69 -12.69 -26.70
C GLY A 75 4.76 -12.02 -25.69
N LEU A 76 4.57 -12.68 -24.56
CA LEU A 76 3.77 -12.21 -23.43
C LEU A 76 4.52 -11.08 -22.70
N ARG A 77 3.96 -9.88 -22.71
CA ARG A 77 4.51 -8.71 -22.02
C ARG A 77 4.11 -8.73 -20.56
N VAL A 78 5.09 -8.89 -19.68
CA VAL A 78 4.88 -8.98 -18.24
C VAL A 78 5.50 -7.78 -17.55
N GLY A 79 4.62 -6.89 -17.06
CA GLY A 79 5.00 -5.73 -16.27
C GLY A 79 5.26 -6.11 -14.82
N VAL A 80 6.35 -5.64 -14.21
CA VAL A 80 6.75 -6.01 -12.85
C VAL A 80 6.96 -4.79 -11.95
N VAL A 81 6.38 -4.83 -10.75
CA VAL A 81 6.69 -3.91 -9.64
C VAL A 81 7.13 -4.74 -8.44
N HIS A 82 8.31 -4.46 -7.89
CA HIS A 82 8.99 -5.37 -6.96
C HIS A 82 9.35 -4.74 -5.61
N ALA A 83 9.27 -3.41 -5.47
CA ALA A 83 9.63 -2.71 -4.25
C ALA A 83 8.71 -1.52 -3.95
N THR A 84 8.54 -1.24 -2.65
CA THR A 84 7.97 0.02 -2.15
C THR A 84 9.02 1.13 -2.25
N THR A 85 8.65 2.30 -2.76
CA THR A 85 9.57 3.42 -3.05
C THR A 85 9.63 4.50 -1.98
N THR A 86 8.89 4.37 -0.88
CA THR A 86 8.89 5.37 0.20
C THR A 86 10.04 5.11 1.19
N ALA A 87 10.84 6.15 1.47
CA ALA A 87 11.96 6.12 2.42
C ALA A 87 11.56 5.77 3.87
N GLN A 88 10.27 5.81 4.18
CA GLN A 88 9.66 5.33 5.44
C GLN A 88 8.81 4.08 5.19
N ALA A 89 9.34 3.09 4.45
CA ALA A 89 8.66 1.82 4.28
C ALA A 89 8.49 1.13 5.65
N THR A 90 7.32 1.29 6.24
CA THR A 90 6.91 0.69 7.53
C THR A 90 6.63 -0.82 7.41
N ALA A 91 6.83 -1.41 6.22
CA ALA A 91 6.54 -2.81 5.92
C ALA A 91 7.53 -3.38 4.85
N PRO A 92 8.84 -3.49 5.16
CA PRO A 92 9.84 -4.01 4.23
C PRO A 92 9.54 -5.44 3.77
N GLU A 93 8.81 -6.22 4.56
CA GLU A 93 8.38 -7.58 4.22
C GLU A 93 7.49 -7.65 2.97
N ARG A 94 6.89 -6.54 2.54
CA ARG A 94 6.07 -6.47 1.32
C ARG A 94 6.92 -6.40 0.06
N SER A 95 8.16 -5.93 0.15
CA SER A 95 9.08 -5.82 -0.97
C SER A 95 9.80 -7.14 -1.24
N ILE A 96 10.06 -7.42 -2.51
CA ILE A 96 11.01 -8.47 -2.87
C ILE A 96 12.42 -7.98 -2.50
N PRO A 97 13.22 -8.76 -1.76
CA PRO A 97 14.62 -8.42 -1.48
C PRO A 97 15.37 -8.13 -2.78
N ALA A 98 16.15 -7.04 -2.81
CA ALA A 98 16.77 -6.53 -4.04
C ALA A 98 17.70 -7.55 -4.72
N ASP A 99 18.34 -8.41 -3.93
CA ASP A 99 19.20 -9.51 -4.38
C ASP A 99 18.42 -10.65 -5.05
N LEU A 100 17.13 -10.80 -4.74
CA LEU A 100 16.26 -11.84 -5.30
C LEU A 100 15.50 -11.38 -6.56
N VAL A 101 15.45 -10.08 -6.85
CA VAL A 101 14.78 -9.54 -8.04
C VAL A 101 15.31 -10.16 -9.35
N PRO A 102 16.63 -10.33 -9.56
CA PRO A 102 17.16 -10.99 -10.75
C PRO A 102 16.71 -12.45 -10.89
N GLU A 103 16.47 -13.17 -9.78
CA GLU A 103 15.98 -14.55 -9.81
C GLU A 103 14.55 -14.63 -10.39
N LEU A 104 13.66 -13.73 -9.97
CA LEU A 104 12.31 -13.64 -10.53
C LEU A 104 12.37 -13.31 -12.03
N LEU A 105 13.23 -12.37 -12.40
CA LEU A 105 13.32 -11.79 -13.75
C LEU A 105 14.24 -12.56 -14.70
N GLN A 106 14.69 -13.77 -14.38
CA GLN A 106 15.49 -14.58 -15.29
C GLN A 106 14.79 -14.76 -16.66
N PRO A 107 15.55 -14.89 -17.77
CA PRO A 107 14.96 -15.14 -19.08
C PRO A 107 13.95 -16.29 -19.04
N LEU A 108 12.82 -16.11 -19.72
CA LEU A 108 11.75 -17.11 -19.81
C LEU A 108 11.24 -17.11 -21.26
N PRO A 109 11.28 -18.25 -21.99
CA PRO A 109 10.90 -18.29 -23.39
C PRO A 109 9.48 -17.77 -23.63
N GLY A 110 9.33 -16.88 -24.62
CA GLY A 110 8.03 -16.29 -24.97
C GLY A 110 7.55 -15.20 -24.00
N VAL A 111 8.35 -14.80 -23.00
CA VAL A 111 8.02 -13.72 -22.06
C VAL A 111 8.97 -12.54 -22.24
N GLN A 112 8.40 -11.35 -22.24
CA GLN A 112 9.11 -10.08 -22.25
C GLN A 112 8.93 -9.40 -20.90
N TRP A 113 10.02 -9.23 -20.17
CA TRP A 113 10.01 -8.58 -18.86
C TRP A 113 10.10 -7.07 -19.01
N ILE A 114 9.18 -6.37 -18.35
CA ILE A 114 9.11 -4.91 -18.33
C ILE A 114 9.09 -4.47 -16.87
N SER A 115 10.07 -3.69 -16.43
CA SER A 115 10.01 -3.05 -15.12
C SER A 115 9.06 -1.87 -15.16
N LEU A 116 8.05 -1.89 -14.30
CA LEU A 116 7.13 -0.79 -14.02
C LEU A 116 7.44 -0.14 -12.67
N GLN A 117 8.63 -0.39 -12.13
CA GLN A 117 9.06 0.15 -10.85
C GLN A 117 9.26 1.67 -10.97
N TRP A 118 8.35 2.45 -10.41
CA TRP A 118 8.47 3.91 -10.38
C TRP A 118 9.78 4.34 -9.71
N HIS A 119 10.55 5.20 -10.35
CA HIS A 119 11.86 5.64 -9.85
C HIS A 119 11.75 6.84 -8.90
N GLY A 120 10.68 7.63 -9.02
CA GLY A 120 10.48 8.84 -8.25
C GLY A 120 11.53 9.94 -8.46
N PRO A 121 11.37 11.10 -7.78
CA PRO A 121 12.25 12.26 -7.95
C PRO A 121 13.63 12.11 -7.31
N GLN A 122 13.78 11.19 -6.35
CA GLN A 122 15.07 10.75 -5.81
C GLN A 122 15.04 9.22 -5.79
N PRO A 123 15.71 8.53 -6.74
CA PRO A 123 15.69 7.08 -6.75
C PRO A 123 16.35 6.57 -5.47
N ALA A 124 15.56 5.92 -4.62
CA ALA A 124 16.11 4.96 -3.66
C ALA A 124 16.92 3.92 -4.46
N THR A 125 17.94 3.30 -3.86
CA THR A 125 18.83 2.31 -4.50
C THR A 125 18.02 1.30 -5.33
N ALA A 126 17.92 1.55 -6.63
CA ALA A 126 17.16 0.71 -7.54
C ALA A 126 17.89 -0.63 -7.63
N ALA A 127 17.15 -1.73 -7.54
CA ALA A 127 17.74 -3.05 -7.77
C ALA A 127 18.35 -3.08 -9.17
N SER A 128 19.53 -3.70 -9.33
CA SER A 128 20.13 -3.87 -10.64
C SER A 128 19.23 -4.76 -11.50
N LEU A 129 18.60 -4.16 -12.52
CA LEU A 129 17.75 -4.90 -13.45
C LEU A 129 18.63 -5.68 -14.45
N PRO A 130 18.29 -6.95 -14.75
CA PRO A 130 18.96 -7.68 -15.81
C PRO A 130 18.83 -6.97 -17.17
N HIS A 131 19.86 -7.06 -18.03
CA HIS A 131 19.92 -6.33 -19.31
C HIS A 131 18.78 -6.63 -20.29
N HIS A 132 18.11 -7.78 -20.17
CA HIS A 132 16.98 -8.15 -21.02
C HIS A 132 15.62 -7.62 -20.52
N VAL A 133 15.59 -6.97 -19.35
CA VAL A 133 14.39 -6.33 -18.80
C VAL A 133 14.31 -4.91 -19.32
N ALA A 134 13.20 -4.58 -20.00
CA ALA A 134 12.95 -3.21 -20.42
C ALA A 134 12.56 -2.36 -19.22
N ASP A 135 13.30 -1.29 -18.94
CA ASP A 135 12.96 -0.38 -17.85
C ASP A 135 12.04 0.74 -18.34
N TRP A 136 10.77 0.68 -17.93
CA TRP A 136 9.79 1.72 -18.19
C TRP A 136 9.57 2.62 -16.98
N GLY A 137 10.07 2.20 -15.81
CA GLY A 137 9.87 2.87 -14.54
C GLY A 137 10.40 4.29 -14.50
N ALA A 138 11.47 4.57 -15.25
CA ALA A 138 12.06 5.90 -15.37
C ALA A 138 11.16 6.92 -16.09
N ALA A 139 10.22 6.44 -16.92
CA ALA A 139 9.32 7.27 -17.71
C ALA A 139 7.89 7.36 -17.12
N LEU A 140 7.70 6.85 -15.90
CA LEU A 140 6.43 6.94 -15.18
C LEU A 140 6.42 8.25 -14.38
N GLY A 141 5.65 9.24 -14.81
CA GLY A 141 5.50 10.51 -14.09
C GLY A 141 4.45 10.44 -12.98
N ASP A 142 3.33 9.76 -13.25
CA ASP A 142 2.20 9.70 -12.33
C ASP A 142 1.44 8.34 -12.34
N MET A 143 0.28 8.31 -11.66
CA MET A 143 -0.57 7.13 -11.62
C MET A 143 -1.30 6.85 -12.95
N HIS A 144 -1.54 7.86 -13.79
CA HIS A 144 -2.17 7.68 -15.10
C HIS A 144 -1.18 6.99 -16.07
N ASP A 145 0.08 7.41 -16.06
CA ASP A 145 1.16 6.76 -16.81
C ASP A 145 1.34 5.32 -16.36
N THR A 146 1.35 5.09 -15.04
CA THR A 146 1.43 3.74 -14.46
C THR A 146 0.28 2.86 -14.96
N ALA A 147 -0.95 3.37 -14.95
CA ALA A 147 -2.12 2.66 -15.47
C ALA A 147 -2.01 2.36 -16.98
N ALA A 148 -1.60 3.34 -17.78
CA ALA A 148 -1.45 3.18 -19.22
C ALA A 148 -0.34 2.17 -19.58
N ALA A 149 0.81 2.24 -18.89
CA ALA A 149 1.90 1.29 -19.03
C ALA A 149 1.48 -0.15 -18.65
N MET A 150 0.74 -0.32 -17.55
CA MET A 150 0.17 -1.62 -17.17
C MET A 150 -0.79 -2.17 -18.23
N ARG A 151 -1.64 -1.31 -18.84
CA ARG A 151 -2.57 -1.70 -19.90
C ARG A 151 -1.90 -1.97 -21.26
N ALA A 152 -0.64 -1.57 -21.42
CA ALA A 152 0.19 -1.95 -22.56
C ALA A 152 0.89 -3.31 -22.34
N CYS A 153 0.91 -3.82 -21.11
CA CYS A 153 1.32 -5.18 -20.79
C CYS A 153 0.14 -6.17 -20.93
N ASP A 154 0.45 -7.44 -21.15
CA ASP A 154 -0.56 -8.50 -21.20
C ASP A 154 -0.91 -9.02 -19.79
N LEU A 155 0.05 -8.94 -18.87
CA LEU A 155 -0.10 -9.32 -17.47
C LEU A 155 0.80 -8.46 -16.56
N VAL A 156 0.35 -8.19 -15.34
CA VAL A 156 1.13 -7.48 -14.32
C VAL A 156 1.47 -8.40 -13.15
N VAL A 157 2.76 -8.53 -12.81
CA VAL A 157 3.23 -9.13 -11.56
C VAL A 157 3.60 -8.00 -10.61
N THR A 158 3.01 -7.98 -9.42
CA THR A 158 3.22 -6.87 -8.48
C THR A 158 3.16 -7.36 -7.05
N ILE A 159 3.52 -6.50 -6.11
CA ILE A 159 3.48 -6.70 -4.66
C ILE A 159 2.42 -5.78 -4.03
N ASP A 160 2.14 -5.93 -2.73
CA ASP A 160 1.17 -5.12 -1.98
C ASP A 160 1.57 -3.64 -1.88
N THR A 161 1.30 -2.92 -2.97
CA THR A 161 1.63 -1.50 -3.22
C THR A 161 0.47 -0.84 -3.97
N ALA A 162 0.53 0.49 -4.13
CA ALA A 162 -0.43 1.23 -4.96
C ALA A 162 -0.56 0.65 -6.38
N ALA A 163 0.51 0.07 -6.94
CA ALA A 163 0.50 -0.58 -8.24
C ALA A 163 -0.49 -1.76 -8.32
N ALA A 164 -0.64 -2.55 -7.25
CA ALA A 164 -1.62 -3.63 -7.19
C ALA A 164 -3.05 -3.11 -7.34
N HIS A 165 -3.34 -1.98 -6.70
CA HIS A 165 -4.64 -1.34 -6.77
C HIS A 165 -4.93 -0.73 -8.15
N VAL A 166 -3.92 -0.10 -8.76
CA VAL A 166 -4.03 0.43 -10.13
C VAL A 166 -4.28 -0.71 -11.12
N ALA A 167 -3.51 -1.79 -11.04
CA ALA A 167 -3.69 -2.98 -11.88
C ALA A 167 -5.10 -3.57 -11.71
N GLY A 168 -5.56 -3.73 -10.47
CA GLY A 168 -6.89 -4.24 -10.15
C GLY A 168 -8.02 -3.33 -10.63
N ALA A 169 -7.92 -2.02 -10.39
CA ALA A 169 -8.95 -1.05 -10.77
C ALA A 169 -9.05 -0.84 -12.29
N THR A 170 -7.96 -1.06 -13.02
CA THR A 170 -7.92 -0.98 -14.49
C THR A 170 -8.22 -2.32 -15.17
N GLY A 171 -8.52 -3.37 -14.40
CA GLY A 171 -8.84 -4.70 -14.91
C GLY A 171 -7.66 -5.40 -15.59
N CYS A 172 -6.42 -5.01 -15.28
CA CYS A 172 -5.24 -5.72 -15.76
C CYS A 172 -5.22 -7.13 -15.15
N PRO A 173 -5.08 -8.19 -15.98
CA PRO A 173 -4.75 -9.52 -15.45
C PRO A 173 -3.46 -9.42 -14.64
N GLY A 174 -3.45 -9.96 -13.42
CA GLY A 174 -2.25 -9.82 -12.59
C GLY A 174 -2.03 -10.91 -11.55
N ARG A 175 -0.77 -11.01 -11.12
CA ARG A 175 -0.31 -11.84 -10.00
C ARG A 175 0.19 -10.91 -8.91
N LEU A 176 -0.52 -10.91 -7.78
CA LEU A 176 -0.13 -10.18 -6.59
C LEU A 176 0.67 -11.11 -5.68
N LEU A 177 1.96 -10.86 -5.63
CA LEU A 177 2.92 -11.54 -4.77
C LEU A 177 2.81 -10.97 -3.36
N LEU A 178 2.62 -11.86 -2.39
CA LEU A 178 2.30 -11.49 -1.02
C LEU A 178 3.27 -12.15 -0.04
N PRO A 179 3.67 -11.44 1.03
CA PRO A 179 4.41 -12.06 2.11
C PRO A 179 3.59 -13.14 2.81
N PHE A 180 4.25 -13.95 3.63
CA PHE A 180 3.58 -14.98 4.43
C PHE A 180 2.42 -14.42 5.27
N SER A 181 2.62 -13.24 5.87
CA SER A 181 1.58 -12.49 6.59
C SER A 181 1.17 -11.26 5.78
N PRO A 182 0.24 -11.38 4.82
CA PRO A 182 -0.21 -10.27 3.99
C PRO A 182 -1.07 -9.27 4.78
N ASP A 183 -1.31 -8.09 4.19
CA ASP A 183 -2.37 -7.20 4.65
C ASP A 183 -3.72 -7.93 4.59
N TRP A 184 -4.58 -7.65 5.57
CA TRP A 184 -5.89 -8.30 5.73
C TRP A 184 -6.76 -8.18 4.46
N ARG A 185 -6.57 -7.12 3.66
CA ARG A 185 -7.23 -6.92 2.36
C ARG A 185 -6.76 -7.89 1.29
N TRP A 186 -6.01 -8.91 1.64
CA TRP A 186 -5.71 -9.98 0.72
C TRP A 186 -6.24 -11.31 1.22
N MET A 187 -6.88 -11.36 2.39
CA MET A 187 -7.44 -12.57 3.01
C MET A 187 -6.40 -13.69 3.21
N LEU A 188 -6.81 -14.76 3.89
CA LEU A 188 -6.06 -16.01 4.00
C LEU A 188 -6.87 -17.16 3.40
N GLY A 189 -6.21 -18.27 3.05
CA GLY A 189 -6.88 -19.48 2.57
C GLY A 189 -7.47 -19.40 1.16
N ARG A 190 -7.13 -18.37 0.37
CA ARG A 190 -7.63 -18.17 -0.99
C ARG A 190 -6.58 -17.57 -1.92
N ASP A 191 -6.75 -17.77 -3.22
CA ASP A 191 -5.85 -17.29 -4.29
C ASP A 191 -6.51 -16.31 -5.27
N ASP A 192 -7.77 -15.94 -5.03
CA ASP A 192 -8.52 -14.89 -5.71
C ASP A 192 -8.61 -13.61 -4.86
N SER A 193 -8.79 -12.46 -5.51
CA SER A 193 -9.01 -11.19 -4.83
C SER A 193 -10.51 -10.87 -4.77
N PRO A 194 -11.10 -10.75 -3.56
CA PRO A 194 -12.47 -10.28 -3.36
C PRO A 194 -12.75 -8.89 -3.98
N TRP A 195 -11.71 -8.05 -4.10
CA TRP A 195 -11.82 -6.66 -4.58
C TRP A 195 -11.47 -6.51 -6.06
N TYR A 196 -10.55 -7.33 -6.55
CA TYR A 196 -9.99 -7.19 -7.89
C TYR A 196 -10.06 -8.52 -8.65
N PRO A 197 -11.18 -8.80 -9.35
CA PRO A 197 -11.38 -10.09 -10.03
C PRO A 197 -10.29 -10.46 -11.06
N SER A 198 -9.58 -9.46 -11.60
CA SER A 198 -8.47 -9.64 -12.52
C SER A 198 -7.16 -10.07 -11.85
N LEU A 199 -7.06 -10.00 -10.52
CA LEU A 199 -5.87 -10.38 -9.76
C LEU A 199 -5.98 -11.81 -9.21
N ARG A 200 -4.85 -12.50 -9.17
CA ARG A 200 -4.64 -13.74 -8.43
C ARG A 200 -3.53 -13.56 -7.41
N LEU A 201 -3.71 -14.15 -6.24
CA LEU A 201 -2.89 -13.96 -5.06
C LEU A 201 -1.91 -15.12 -4.94
N VAL A 202 -0.61 -14.81 -4.84
CA VAL A 202 0.46 -15.79 -4.68
C VAL A 202 1.22 -15.46 -3.41
N ARG A 203 1.09 -16.30 -2.40
CA ARG A 203 1.64 -16.05 -1.06
C ARG A 203 2.86 -16.92 -0.79
N GLN A 204 3.78 -16.38 -0.02
CA GLN A 204 4.84 -17.20 0.57
C GLN A 204 4.22 -18.31 1.44
N PRO A 205 4.67 -19.56 1.30
CA PRO A 205 4.24 -20.65 2.19
C PRO A 205 4.87 -20.55 3.58
N GLN A 206 6.02 -19.88 3.70
CA GLN A 206 6.76 -19.63 4.94
C GLN A 206 7.39 -18.23 4.88
N PRO A 207 7.60 -17.55 6.02
CA PRO A 207 8.25 -16.24 6.05
C PRO A 207 9.58 -16.23 5.28
N GLY A 208 9.69 -15.33 4.30
CA GLY A 208 10.91 -15.14 3.50
C GLY A 208 11.06 -16.09 2.32
N ASP A 209 10.18 -17.08 2.14
CA ASP A 209 10.23 -18.01 1.00
C ASP A 209 9.64 -17.39 -0.28
N TRP A 210 10.37 -16.42 -0.83
CA TRP A 210 10.06 -15.82 -2.12
C TRP A 210 10.32 -16.75 -3.31
N ARG A 211 11.23 -17.73 -3.16
CA ARG A 211 11.60 -18.63 -4.27
C ARG A 211 10.43 -19.53 -4.67
N THR A 212 9.69 -20.08 -3.71
CA THR A 212 8.47 -20.84 -4.03
C THR A 212 7.43 -19.97 -4.76
N VAL A 213 7.30 -18.70 -4.38
CA VAL A 213 6.42 -17.73 -5.04
C VAL A 213 6.87 -17.48 -6.48
N PHE A 214 8.17 -17.31 -6.72
CA PHE A 214 8.73 -17.10 -8.05
C PHE A 214 8.52 -18.31 -8.95
N THR A 215 8.80 -19.52 -8.46
CA THR A 215 8.56 -20.77 -9.21
C THR A 215 7.11 -20.84 -9.68
N LYS A 216 6.15 -20.66 -8.76
CA LYS A 216 4.71 -20.72 -9.09
C LYS A 216 4.32 -19.71 -10.17
N VAL A 217 4.79 -18.46 -10.07
CA VAL A 217 4.49 -17.44 -11.08
C VAL A 217 5.18 -17.74 -12.41
N ARG A 218 6.45 -18.14 -12.41
CA ARG A 218 7.20 -18.42 -13.64
C ARG A 218 6.62 -19.61 -14.41
N ASP A 219 6.22 -20.67 -13.71
CA ASP A 219 5.58 -21.83 -14.32
C ASP A 219 4.25 -21.45 -14.99
N GLU A 220 3.47 -20.61 -14.32
CA GLU A 220 2.23 -20.09 -14.87
C GLU A 220 2.44 -19.18 -16.09
N LEU A 221 3.42 -18.28 -16.05
CA LEU A 221 3.77 -17.42 -17.18
C LEU A 221 4.25 -18.24 -18.38
N ALA A 222 5.02 -19.31 -18.15
CA ALA A 222 5.46 -20.22 -19.21
C ALA A 222 4.27 -20.94 -19.88
N ALA A 223 3.28 -21.37 -19.09
CA ALA A 223 2.05 -21.96 -19.60
C ALA A 223 1.20 -20.95 -20.40
N ILE A 224 1.14 -19.70 -19.95
CA ILE A 224 0.43 -18.62 -20.66
C ILE A 224 1.15 -18.32 -21.99
N ALA A 225 2.47 -18.17 -21.98
CA ALA A 225 3.27 -17.84 -23.16
C ALA A 225 3.19 -18.90 -24.27
N THR A 226 2.84 -20.15 -23.94
CA THR A 226 2.71 -21.27 -24.90
C THR A 226 1.30 -21.47 -25.45
N GLY A 227 0.33 -20.61 -25.09
CA GLY A 227 -1.03 -20.63 -25.68
C GLY A 227 -2.17 -20.52 -24.67
N GLY A 228 -1.89 -20.45 -23.37
CA GLY A 228 -2.89 -20.11 -22.36
C GLY A 228 -3.22 -18.62 -22.44
N ALA A 229 -4.37 -18.22 -23.00
CA ALA A 229 -4.72 -16.81 -23.05
C ALA A 229 -4.91 -16.24 -21.62
N PRO A 230 -4.23 -15.13 -21.24
CA PRO A 230 -4.61 -14.39 -20.05
C PRO A 230 -5.95 -13.71 -20.35
N ARG A 231 -7.05 -14.26 -19.86
CA ARG A 231 -8.38 -13.69 -20.12
C ARG A 231 -8.50 -12.33 -19.42
N PRO A 232 -8.74 -11.23 -20.16
CA PRO A 232 -9.19 -9.99 -19.55
C PRO A 232 -10.49 -10.27 -18.80
N VAL A 233 -10.52 -10.00 -17.50
CA VAL A 233 -11.74 -10.11 -16.71
C VAL A 233 -12.45 -8.77 -16.81
N ALA A 234 -13.68 -8.76 -17.34
CA ALA A 234 -14.53 -7.58 -17.27
C ALA A 234 -14.71 -7.21 -15.79
N LEU A 235 -14.46 -5.94 -15.43
CA LEU A 235 -14.66 -5.45 -14.08
C LEU A 235 -16.16 -5.49 -13.75
N PRO A 236 -16.64 -6.35 -12.84
CA PRO A 236 -17.95 -6.11 -12.26
C PRO A 236 -17.85 -4.85 -11.39
N LEU A 237 -18.66 -3.83 -11.71
CA LEU A 237 -19.02 -2.77 -10.76
C LEU A 237 -19.94 -3.41 -9.71
N SER A 238 -19.39 -4.23 -8.83
CA SER A 238 -20.13 -4.80 -7.70
C SER A 238 -19.60 -4.24 -6.39
N PRO A 239 -20.46 -4.08 -5.37
CA PRO A 239 -20.05 -3.58 -4.06
C PRO A 239 -18.92 -4.45 -3.51
N GLN A 240 -17.97 -3.84 -2.80
CA GLN A 240 -16.93 -4.61 -2.11
C GLN A 240 -17.59 -5.69 -1.24
N PRO A 241 -17.09 -6.94 -1.29
CA PRO A 241 -17.62 -7.99 -0.43
C PRO A 241 -17.40 -7.59 1.04
N ALA A 242 -18.42 -7.83 1.86
CA ALA A 242 -18.30 -7.72 3.30
C ALA A 242 -17.11 -8.58 3.78
N LEU A 243 -16.41 -8.12 4.82
CA LEU A 243 -15.46 -8.95 5.55
C LEU A 243 -16.16 -10.26 5.92
N PRO A 244 -15.57 -11.44 5.64
CA PRO A 244 -16.20 -12.69 6.02
C PRO A 244 -16.35 -12.74 7.55
N ASP A 245 -17.54 -13.10 8.02
CA ASP A 245 -17.76 -13.56 9.38
C ASP A 245 -16.78 -14.72 9.62
N GLY A 246 -15.89 -14.62 10.63
CA GLY A 246 -14.91 -15.67 10.91
C GLY A 246 -13.47 -15.25 11.21
N VAL A 247 -13.20 -13.98 11.55
CA VAL A 247 -11.90 -13.62 12.20
C VAL A 247 -11.66 -14.48 13.44
N GLY A 248 -12.75 -14.87 14.14
CA GLY A 248 -12.71 -15.81 15.26
C GLY A 248 -12.14 -17.20 14.92
N ASP A 249 -12.47 -17.75 13.75
CA ASP A 249 -12.04 -19.10 13.36
C ASP A 249 -10.55 -19.14 12.99
N ALA A 250 -10.03 -18.08 12.38
CA ALA A 250 -8.61 -17.93 12.08
C ALA A 250 -7.77 -17.75 13.36
N VAL A 251 -8.32 -17.05 14.36
CA VAL A 251 -7.70 -16.89 15.68
C VAL A 251 -7.73 -18.22 16.46
N GLU A 252 -8.85 -18.95 16.44
CA GLU A 252 -8.93 -20.29 17.05
C GLU A 252 -7.95 -21.29 16.44
N ALA A 253 -7.81 -21.30 15.10
CA ALA A 253 -6.87 -22.17 14.42
C ALA A 253 -5.40 -21.86 14.79
N GLY A 254 -5.04 -20.57 14.88
CA GLY A 254 -3.70 -20.14 15.29
C GLY A 254 -3.38 -20.42 16.77
N LEU A 255 -4.39 -20.34 17.65
CA LEU A 255 -4.23 -20.66 19.08
C LEU A 255 -4.17 -22.17 19.35
N ARG A 256 -4.87 -23.01 18.56
CA ARG A 256 -4.85 -24.48 18.71
C ARG A 256 -3.51 -25.12 18.35
N ASP A 257 -2.73 -24.52 17.45
CA ASP A 257 -1.52 -25.15 16.92
C ASP A 257 -0.27 -25.03 17.82
N GLY A 258 -0.40 -24.38 18.99
CA GLY A 258 0.41 -24.67 20.18
C GLY A 258 1.93 -24.68 20.04
N ARG A 259 2.50 -24.05 19.00
CA ARG A 259 3.94 -24.05 18.74
C ARG A 259 4.50 -22.64 18.89
N ALA A 260 5.12 -22.48 20.06
CA ALA A 260 5.98 -21.38 20.53
C ALA A 260 5.26 -20.08 20.90
N ARG A 261 5.56 -19.60 22.12
CA ARG A 261 5.42 -18.19 22.53
C ARG A 261 6.41 -17.36 21.70
N ASP A 262 6.14 -17.25 20.40
CA ASP A 262 6.97 -16.55 19.45
C ASP A 262 6.40 -15.14 19.24
N PRO A 263 7.15 -14.07 19.59
CA PRO A 263 6.77 -12.70 19.30
C PRO A 263 6.42 -12.45 17.82
N ALA A 264 7.01 -13.21 16.88
CA ALA A 264 6.68 -13.11 15.46
C ALA A 264 5.23 -13.51 15.15
N THR A 265 4.63 -14.39 15.95
CA THR A 265 3.22 -14.82 15.81
C THR A 265 2.24 -13.81 16.42
N ALA A 266 2.70 -12.91 17.29
CA ALA A 266 1.88 -11.84 17.86
C ALA A 266 1.68 -10.66 16.90
N VAL A 267 2.63 -10.43 15.97
CA VAL A 267 2.61 -9.30 15.03
C VAL A 267 1.38 -9.30 14.11
N PRO A 268 0.98 -10.43 13.49
CA PRO A 268 -0.23 -10.48 12.65
C PRO A 268 -1.50 -10.12 13.42
N LEU A 269 -1.66 -10.66 14.64
CA LEU A 269 -2.82 -10.38 15.49
C LEU A 269 -2.88 -8.91 15.92
N ARG A 270 -1.73 -8.32 16.27
CA ARG A 270 -1.62 -6.89 16.59
C ARG A 270 -2.03 -5.99 15.41
N ARG A 271 -1.60 -6.34 14.19
CA ARG A 271 -1.96 -5.59 12.97
C ARG A 271 -3.45 -5.71 12.64
N LEU A 272 -4.03 -6.90 12.78
CA LEU A 272 -5.48 -7.10 12.62
C LEU A 272 -6.29 -6.30 13.64
N ALA A 273 -5.82 -6.21 14.88
CA ALA A 273 -6.48 -5.42 15.90
C ALA A 273 -6.43 -3.91 15.61
N ALA A 274 -5.30 -3.39 15.13
CA ALA A 274 -5.18 -1.98 14.73
C ALA A 274 -6.23 -1.62 13.66
N LEU A 275 -6.39 -2.48 12.66
CA LEU A 275 -7.41 -2.32 11.63
C LEU A 275 -8.84 -2.40 12.19
N ALA A 276 -9.12 -3.38 13.07
CA ALA A 276 -10.44 -3.50 13.68
C ALA A 276 -10.81 -2.21 14.45
N ARG A 277 -9.83 -1.58 15.12
CA ARG A 277 -10.03 -0.27 15.79
C ARG A 277 -10.30 0.88 14.83
N GLU A 278 -9.56 0.98 13.71
CA GLU A 278 -9.81 1.99 12.67
C GLU A 278 -11.23 1.92 12.10
N ARG A 279 -11.85 0.74 12.13
CA ARG A 279 -13.21 0.48 11.68
C ARG A 279 -14.28 0.61 12.75
N GLY A 280 -13.90 0.93 13.98
CA GLY A 280 -14.80 0.99 15.12
C GLY A 280 -15.23 -0.38 15.66
N HIS A 281 -14.61 -1.48 15.20
CA HIS A 281 -14.83 -2.83 15.73
C HIS A 281 -13.96 -3.05 16.99
N CYS A 282 -14.20 -2.23 18.01
CA CYS A 282 -13.32 -2.16 19.18
C CYS A 282 -13.32 -3.46 20.02
N HIS A 283 -14.42 -4.21 20.04
CA HIS A 283 -14.53 -5.47 20.77
C HIS A 283 -13.64 -6.57 20.16
N ASP A 284 -13.71 -6.75 18.84
CA ASP A 284 -12.87 -7.70 18.10
C ASP A 284 -11.38 -7.37 18.25
N ALA A 285 -11.04 -6.07 18.23
CA ALA A 285 -9.67 -5.62 18.46
C ALA A 285 -9.15 -6.02 19.84
N ALA A 286 -9.97 -5.91 20.89
CA ALA A 286 -9.59 -6.28 22.25
C ALA A 286 -9.34 -7.79 22.38
N GLU A 287 -10.15 -8.62 21.71
CA GLU A 287 -9.95 -10.08 21.65
C GLU A 287 -8.66 -10.44 20.89
N LEU A 288 -8.42 -9.83 19.73
CA LEU A 288 -7.21 -10.02 18.93
C LEU A 288 -5.94 -9.61 19.71
N LEU A 289 -5.98 -8.49 20.42
CA LEU A 289 -4.87 -8.02 21.26
C LEU A 289 -4.69 -8.89 22.51
N THR A 290 -5.78 -9.48 23.04
CA THR A 290 -5.69 -10.44 24.15
C THR A 290 -4.97 -11.71 23.69
N ALA A 291 -5.34 -12.24 22.52
CA ALA A 291 -4.67 -13.39 21.91
C ALA A 291 -3.20 -13.08 21.59
N ALA A 292 -2.91 -11.92 20.98
CA ALA A 292 -1.55 -11.49 20.70
C ALA A 292 -0.71 -11.39 21.99
N ASN A 293 -1.26 -10.79 23.04
CA ASN A 293 -0.58 -10.62 24.33
C ASN A 293 -0.35 -11.98 25.02
N ALA A 294 -1.19 -12.98 24.80
CA ALA A 294 -0.94 -14.34 25.30
C ALA A 294 0.27 -15.00 24.61
N LEU A 295 0.52 -14.66 23.34
CA LEU A 295 1.69 -15.15 22.57
C LEU A 295 2.99 -14.41 22.94
N SER A 296 2.90 -13.11 23.26
CA SER A 296 4.03 -12.27 23.69
C SER A 296 3.73 -11.49 24.98
N PRO A 297 3.61 -12.16 26.14
CA PRO A 297 3.16 -11.55 27.40
C PRO A 297 4.14 -10.56 28.02
N GLY A 298 5.31 -10.36 27.41
CA GLY A 298 6.33 -9.41 27.82
C GLY A 298 6.52 -8.25 26.86
N ASP A 299 5.71 -8.11 25.82
CA ASP A 299 5.75 -6.96 24.91
C ASP A 299 4.91 -5.79 25.49
N PRO A 300 5.56 -4.75 26.04
CA PRO A 300 4.88 -3.61 26.62
C PRO A 300 4.13 -2.73 25.62
N ASP A 301 4.51 -2.73 24.33
CA ASP A 301 3.78 -1.96 23.32
C ASP A 301 2.49 -2.69 22.94
N LEU A 302 2.54 -4.02 22.87
CA LEU A 302 1.35 -4.86 22.69
C LEU A 302 0.38 -4.79 23.87
N SER A 303 0.91 -4.83 25.10
CA SER A 303 0.12 -4.60 26.31
C SER A 303 -0.48 -3.18 26.33
N SER A 304 0.24 -2.17 25.83
CA SER A 304 -0.29 -0.81 25.71
C SER A 304 -1.43 -0.74 24.70
N ASP A 305 -1.30 -1.37 23.53
CA ASP A 305 -2.35 -1.42 22.52
C ASP A 305 -3.61 -2.14 23.05
N LEU A 306 -3.46 -3.25 23.77
CA LEU A 306 -4.55 -3.95 24.45
C LEU A 306 -5.26 -3.04 25.46
N ALA A 307 -4.51 -2.27 26.24
CA ALA A 307 -5.09 -1.35 27.22
C ALA A 307 -5.90 -0.24 26.55
N VAL A 308 -5.46 0.29 25.40
CA VAL A 308 -6.24 1.27 24.64
C VAL A 308 -7.53 0.64 24.10
N ALA A 309 -7.48 -0.58 23.57
CA ALA A 309 -8.68 -1.30 23.14
C ALA A 309 -9.65 -1.57 24.31
N CYS A 310 -9.14 -1.82 25.53
CA CYS A 310 -9.97 -1.95 26.73
C CYS A 310 -10.68 -0.64 27.10
N LEU A 311 -10.02 0.52 26.93
CA LEU A 311 -10.66 1.82 27.16
C LEU A 311 -11.78 2.09 26.15
N GLU A 312 -11.55 1.78 24.87
CA GLU A 312 -12.53 1.98 23.80
C GLU A 312 -13.75 1.04 23.91
N THR A 313 -13.57 -0.10 24.57
CA THR A 313 -14.65 -1.08 24.82
C THR A 313 -15.32 -0.92 26.19
N GLY A 314 -15.01 0.15 26.93
CA GLY A 314 -15.64 0.43 28.22
C GLY A 314 -15.17 -0.47 29.38
N GLN A 315 -13.95 -1.02 29.29
CA GLN A 315 -13.29 -1.82 30.33
C GLN A 315 -12.10 -1.06 30.97
N PRO A 316 -12.33 0.10 31.62
CA PRO A 316 -11.24 0.94 32.09
C PRO A 316 -10.47 0.33 33.27
N ASP A 317 -11.09 -0.48 34.12
CA ASP A 317 -10.40 -1.16 35.23
C ASP A 317 -9.34 -2.15 34.73
N ARG A 318 -9.65 -2.88 33.65
CA ARG A 318 -8.70 -3.79 32.99
C ARG A 318 -7.53 -3.02 32.37
N ALA A 319 -7.82 -1.89 31.71
CA ALA A 319 -6.80 -1.01 31.15
C ALA A 319 -5.85 -0.48 32.24
N LEU A 320 -6.38 -0.05 33.40
CA LEU A 320 -5.60 0.44 34.53
C LEU A 320 -4.58 -0.59 35.02
N VAL A 321 -5.01 -1.84 35.21
CA VAL A 321 -4.13 -2.91 35.69
C VAL A 321 -2.99 -3.16 34.71
N ILE A 322 -3.27 -3.20 33.41
CA ILE A 322 -2.26 -3.43 32.37
C ILE A 322 -1.27 -2.25 32.32
N LEU A 323 -1.78 -1.02 32.25
CA LEU A 323 -0.95 0.18 32.13
C LEU A 323 -0.11 0.44 33.38
N ALA A 324 -0.65 0.19 34.58
CA ALA A 324 0.08 0.31 35.83
C ALA A 324 1.29 -0.64 35.87
N ARG A 325 1.14 -1.87 35.38
CA ARG A 325 2.25 -2.84 35.28
C ARG A 325 3.33 -2.38 34.31
N ILE A 326 2.96 -1.84 33.14
CA ILE A 326 3.93 -1.29 32.17
C ILE A 326 4.70 -0.12 32.81
N VAL A 327 4.00 0.82 33.44
CA VAL A 327 4.59 2.03 34.03
C VAL A 327 5.47 1.68 35.25
N GLN A 328 5.12 0.64 36.01
CA GLN A 328 5.93 0.15 37.12
C GLN A 328 7.21 -0.53 36.62
N ALA A 329 7.14 -1.32 35.56
CA ALA A 329 8.29 -2.01 34.98
C ALA A 329 9.20 -1.08 34.16
N ARG A 330 8.61 -0.13 33.44
CA ARG A 330 9.30 0.87 32.62
C ARG A 330 8.81 2.28 32.95
N PRO A 331 9.38 2.92 33.99
CA PRO A 331 9.02 4.26 34.38
C PRO A 331 9.36 5.34 33.36
N ASP A 332 9.99 5.02 32.23
CA ASP A 332 10.33 5.93 31.13
C ASP A 332 9.43 5.71 29.90
N HIS A 333 8.47 4.77 29.93
CA HIS A 333 7.55 4.55 28.81
C HIS A 333 6.47 5.63 28.76
N LEU A 334 6.70 6.63 27.91
CA LEU A 334 5.85 7.81 27.78
C LEU A 334 4.40 7.46 27.40
N LEU A 335 4.22 6.60 26.38
CA LEU A 335 2.90 6.28 25.83
C LEU A 335 2.00 5.57 26.85
N ALA A 336 2.53 4.56 27.56
CA ALA A 336 1.77 3.88 28.61
C ALA A 336 1.43 4.81 29.77
N ARG A 337 2.29 5.77 30.10
CA ARG A 337 1.99 6.76 31.14
C ARG A 337 0.86 7.72 30.73
N VAL A 338 0.87 8.21 29.50
CA VAL A 338 -0.22 9.04 28.96
C VAL A 338 -1.53 8.26 28.97
N ASN A 339 -1.51 7.02 28.50
CA ASN A 339 -2.69 6.16 28.48
C ASN A 339 -3.18 5.81 29.90
N LEU A 340 -2.28 5.62 30.87
CA LEU A 340 -2.64 5.41 32.28
C LEU A 340 -3.37 6.63 32.85
N GLY A 341 -2.87 7.84 32.57
CA GLY A 341 -3.52 9.08 32.96
C GLY A 341 -4.93 9.22 32.38
N ARG A 342 -5.09 8.89 31.08
CA ARG A 342 -6.41 8.88 30.43
C ARG A 342 -7.36 7.85 31.05
N ALA A 343 -6.88 6.64 31.31
CA ALA A 343 -7.66 5.59 31.97
C ALA A 343 -8.12 6.01 33.38
N LEU A 344 -7.25 6.66 34.16
CA LEU A 344 -7.57 7.18 35.49
C LEU A 344 -8.65 8.26 35.44
N LEU A 345 -8.67 9.10 34.40
CA LEU A 345 -9.75 10.07 34.20
C LEU A 345 -11.09 9.40 33.90
N THR A 346 -11.09 8.34 33.08
CA THR A 346 -12.31 7.59 32.74
C THR A 346 -12.98 6.98 33.97
N VAL A 347 -12.22 6.54 34.97
CA VAL A 347 -12.76 6.00 36.23
C VAL A 347 -12.95 7.05 37.34
N GLY A 348 -12.78 8.35 37.04
CA GLY A 348 -12.97 9.44 38.00
C GLY A 348 -11.84 9.64 39.01
N ARG A 349 -10.69 8.98 38.84
CA ARG A 349 -9.50 9.13 39.72
C ARG A 349 -8.63 10.31 39.28
N ALA A 350 -9.23 11.49 39.23
CA ALA A 350 -8.61 12.67 38.61
C ALA A 350 -7.33 13.16 39.30
N ALA A 351 -7.24 13.06 40.63
CA ALA A 351 -6.02 13.44 41.36
C ALA A 351 -4.82 12.57 40.98
N GLU A 352 -5.03 11.25 40.87
CA GLU A 352 -3.99 10.31 40.45
C GLU A 352 -3.65 10.47 38.97
N ALA A 353 -4.65 10.74 38.12
CA ALA A 353 -4.42 11.06 36.71
C ALA A 353 -3.52 12.28 36.52
N ARG A 354 -3.76 13.35 37.31
CA ARG A 354 -2.95 14.57 37.28
C ARG A 354 -1.51 14.27 37.65
N ASP A 355 -1.27 13.54 38.74
CA ASP A 355 0.08 13.23 39.21
C ASP A 355 0.82 12.32 38.20
N CYS A 356 0.09 11.37 37.59
CA CYS A 356 0.60 10.51 36.53
C CYS A 356 1.02 11.32 35.28
N LEU A 357 0.16 12.23 34.82
CA LEU A 357 0.39 13.04 33.62
C LEU A 357 1.39 14.16 33.84
N ALA A 358 1.56 14.66 35.07
CA ALA A 358 2.62 15.62 35.41
C ALA A 358 4.01 15.01 35.16
N ARG A 359 4.19 13.72 35.47
CA ARG A 359 5.42 12.98 35.15
C ARG A 359 5.61 12.78 33.64
N ALA A 360 4.53 12.59 32.88
CA ALA A 360 4.60 12.54 31.41
C ALA A 360 5.00 13.89 30.80
N VAL A 361 4.47 15.02 31.32
CA VAL A 361 4.86 16.38 30.91
C VAL A 361 6.35 16.62 31.18
N ALA A 362 6.88 16.14 32.31
CA ALA A 362 8.30 16.26 32.61
C ALA A 362 9.20 15.52 31.60
N MET A 363 8.71 14.43 31.01
CA MET A 363 9.43 13.65 30.00
C MET A 363 9.33 14.25 28.60
N ALA A 364 8.18 14.83 28.26
CA ALA A 364 7.90 15.40 26.94
C ALA A 364 7.21 16.78 27.06
N PRO A 365 7.95 17.83 27.47
CA PRO A 365 7.38 19.12 27.84
C PRO A 365 6.79 19.89 26.64
N HIS A 366 7.23 19.57 25.42
CA HIS A 366 6.76 20.21 24.19
C HIS A 366 5.65 19.43 23.48
N ASP A 367 5.33 18.21 23.93
CA ASP A 367 4.27 17.40 23.33
C ASP A 367 2.89 17.99 23.66
N GLN A 368 2.13 18.33 22.62
CA GLN A 368 0.82 18.98 22.76
C GLN A 368 -0.20 18.04 23.42
N LEU A 369 -0.25 16.77 23.00
CA LEU A 369 -1.22 15.79 23.51
C LEU A 369 -1.00 15.52 25.00
N VAL A 370 0.25 15.45 25.43
CA VAL A 370 0.63 15.23 26.84
C VAL A 370 0.19 16.41 27.70
N ARG A 371 0.41 17.65 27.24
CA ARG A 371 0.01 18.87 27.96
C ARG A 371 -1.50 19.00 28.05
N GLU A 372 -2.22 18.73 26.96
CA GLU A 372 -3.70 18.75 26.94
C GLU A 372 -4.29 17.71 27.90
N SER A 373 -3.74 16.49 27.89
CA SER A 373 -4.17 15.42 28.81
C SER A 373 -3.94 15.82 30.27
N HIS A 374 -2.77 16.40 30.60
CA HIS A 374 -2.48 16.88 31.95
C HIS A 374 -3.40 18.03 32.37
N ALA A 375 -3.68 18.97 31.47
CA ALA A 375 -4.60 20.08 31.75
C ALA A 375 -6.02 19.59 32.03
N ALA A 376 -6.52 18.63 31.25
CA ALA A 376 -7.82 17.99 31.47
C ALA A 376 -7.87 17.31 32.85
N ALA A 377 -6.79 16.60 33.23
CA ALA A 377 -6.72 15.97 34.55
C ALA A 377 -6.67 16.97 35.70
N ALA A 378 -5.91 18.06 35.55
CA ALA A 378 -5.82 19.12 36.54
C ALA A 378 -7.16 19.85 36.72
N GLN A 379 -7.95 20.01 35.65
CA GLN A 379 -9.29 20.59 35.73
C GLN A 379 -10.28 19.63 36.41
N ALA A 380 -10.23 18.34 36.08
CA ALA A 380 -11.10 17.33 36.67
C ALA A 380 -10.82 17.14 38.17
N ALA A 381 -9.55 17.26 38.61
CA ALA A 381 -9.16 17.13 40.02
C ALA A 381 -9.54 18.34 40.90
N ARG A 382 -9.99 19.44 40.30
CA ARG A 382 -10.46 20.66 41.01
C ARG A 382 -11.99 20.69 41.20
N ARG A 383 -12.71 19.78 40.55
CA ARG A 383 -14.14 19.55 40.74
C ARG A 383 -14.32 18.48 41.79
#